data_AF-A0A3A0BC61-F1
#
_entry.id   AF-A0A3A0BC61-F1
#
_cell.length_a   1.000
_cell.length_b   1.000
_cell.length_c   1.000
_cell.angle_alpha   90.00
_cell.angle_beta   90.00
_cell.angle_gamma   90.00
#
_symmetry.space_group_name_H-M   'P 1'
#
loop_
_entity.id
_entity.type
_entity.pdbx_description
1 polymer ?
#
loop_
_entity_poly.entity_id
_entity_poly.type
_entity_poly.pdbx_seq_one_letter_code
_entity_poly.pdbx_strand_id
1 'polypeptide(L)'
;MTNQPPSASTPVPTTPRADDALTPRIRLSLTITYLGLFIFAVGAKPSLFGWDRSPVVGFVQIVVFLFGLALICLGGHLGLHALWWGVERTIVSDIGSRLVATGYVFSVFAGLADIFGMGSHPFPQIPYFGAWQAAGVLIGQGIIALGFLMMIPFRHDRSANL
;
A
#
# COMPACT_ATOMS: atom_id res chain seq x y z
N MET A 1 4.74 -9.55 63.77
CA MET A 1 4.63 -9.76 62.31
C MET A 1 3.61 -8.75 61.79
N THR A 2 4.07 -7.58 61.34
CA THR A 2 3.24 -6.45 60.92
C THR A 2 2.81 -6.63 59.47
N ASN A 3 1.56 -7.05 59.24
CA ASN A 3 0.93 -7.04 57.93
C ASN A 3 0.49 -5.60 57.61
N GLN A 4 1.37 -4.84 56.96
CA GLN A 4 1.02 -3.52 56.44
C GLN A 4 0.31 -3.72 55.09
N PRO A 5 -0.95 -3.26 54.92
CA PRO A 5 -1.60 -3.32 53.62
C PRO A 5 -0.82 -2.46 52.61
N PRO A 6 -0.76 -2.86 51.34
CA PRO A 6 -0.09 -2.08 50.31
C PRO A 6 -0.69 -0.66 50.26
N SER A 7 0.19 0.35 50.31
CA SER A 7 -0.18 1.75 50.33
C SER A 7 -0.99 2.10 49.07
N ALA A 8 -2.20 2.63 49.25
CA ALA A 8 -3.16 2.97 48.18
C ALA A 8 -2.68 4.06 47.20
N SER A 9 -1.43 4.53 47.36
CA SER A 9 -0.77 5.54 46.55
C SER A 9 0.22 4.98 45.53
N THR A 10 0.38 3.65 45.40
CA THR A 10 1.10 3.11 44.24
C THR A 10 0.34 3.51 42.99
N PRO A 11 0.92 4.33 42.09
CA PRO A 11 0.25 4.66 40.84
C PRO A 11 0.11 3.35 40.06
N VAL A 12 -1.12 2.86 39.94
CA VAL A 12 -1.42 1.80 38.97
C VAL A 12 -1.11 2.42 37.61
N PRO A 13 -0.20 1.86 36.81
CA PRO A 13 -0.01 2.32 35.45
C PRO A 13 -1.27 1.95 34.66
N THR A 14 -2.27 2.85 34.66
CA THR A 14 -3.52 2.73 33.92
C THR A 14 -3.45 3.33 32.53
N THR A 15 -2.31 3.89 32.14
CA THR A 15 -2.07 4.32 30.76
C THR A 15 -1.88 3.05 29.91
N PRO A 16 -2.80 2.70 29.00
CA PRO A 16 -2.51 1.68 28.01
C PRO A 16 -1.25 2.14 27.30
N ARG A 17 -0.20 1.31 27.32
CA ARG A 17 1.03 1.62 26.61
C ARG A 17 0.62 1.88 25.16
N ALA A 18 0.86 3.07 24.63
CA ALA A 18 0.40 3.42 23.27
C ALA A 18 0.85 2.35 22.24
N ASP A 19 1.99 1.73 22.52
CA ASP A 19 2.58 0.57 21.84
C ASP A 19 1.59 -0.61 21.65
N ASP A 20 0.74 -0.90 22.64
CA ASP A 20 -0.22 -2.03 22.60
C ASP A 20 -1.37 -1.78 21.62
N ALA A 21 -1.80 -0.51 21.47
CA ALA A 21 -2.87 -0.12 20.54
C ALA A 21 -2.38 0.04 19.08
N LEU A 22 -1.08 0.33 18.90
CA LEU A 22 -0.44 0.48 17.60
C LEU A 22 -0.14 -0.87 16.93
N THR A 23 0.24 -1.86 17.73
CA THR A 23 0.60 -3.20 17.27
C THR A 23 -0.47 -3.88 16.38
N PRO A 24 -1.78 -3.92 16.72
CA PRO A 24 -2.78 -4.55 15.88
C PRO A 24 -3.05 -3.78 14.58
N ARG A 25 -2.96 -2.44 14.58
CA ARG A 25 -3.18 -1.60 13.40
C ARG A 25 -2.04 -1.72 12.40
N ILE A 26 -0.80 -1.75 12.89
CA ILE A 26 0.40 -1.97 12.09
C ILE A 26 0.38 -3.40 11.51
N ARG A 27 -0.01 -4.41 12.30
CA ARG A 27 -0.18 -5.77 11.80
C ARG A 27 -1.24 -5.83 10.69
N LEU A 28 -2.40 -5.20 10.90
CA LEU A 28 -3.48 -5.16 9.92
C LEU A 28 -3.01 -4.52 8.60
N SER A 29 -2.34 -3.38 8.65
CA SER A 29 -1.85 -2.70 7.45
C SER A 29 -0.79 -3.50 6.71
N LEU A 30 0.12 -4.16 7.44
CA LEU A 30 1.07 -5.13 6.87
C LEU A 30 0.36 -6.33 6.24
N THR A 31 -0.65 -6.91 6.90
CA THR A 31 -1.43 -8.02 6.34
C THR A 31 -2.13 -7.62 5.05
N ILE A 32 -2.76 -6.43 5.02
CA ILE A 32 -3.40 -5.90 3.81
C ILE A 32 -2.37 -5.68 2.69
N THR A 33 -1.21 -5.12 3.02
CA THR A 33 -0.13 -4.86 2.05
C THR A 33 0.41 -6.17 1.48
N TYR A 34 0.68 -7.17 2.32
CA TYR A 34 1.16 -8.48 1.88
C TYR A 34 0.12 -9.23 1.04
N LEU A 35 -1.15 -9.17 1.43
CA LEU A 35 -2.25 -9.75 0.66
C LEU A 35 -2.38 -9.06 -0.71
N GLY A 36 -2.30 -7.73 -0.73
CA GLY A 36 -2.27 -6.94 -1.96
C GLY A 36 -1.09 -7.30 -2.86
N LEU A 37 0.11 -7.45 -2.28
CA LEU A 37 1.31 -7.87 -3.00
C LEU A 37 1.17 -9.27 -3.59
N PHE A 38 0.54 -10.20 -2.87
CA PHE A 38 0.27 -11.54 -3.37
C PHE A 38 -0.69 -11.49 -4.57
N ILE A 39 -1.82 -10.79 -4.44
CA ILE A 39 -2.81 -10.63 -5.52
C ILE A 39 -2.18 -9.93 -6.73
N PHE A 40 -1.38 -8.89 -6.48
CA PHE A 40 -0.63 -8.17 -7.49
C PHE A 40 0.34 -9.09 -8.25
N ALA A 41 1.08 -9.94 -7.54
CA ALA A 41 2.02 -10.88 -8.16
C ALA A 41 1.31 -11.92 -9.03
N VAL A 42 0.17 -12.45 -8.56
CA VAL A 42 -0.69 -13.37 -9.33
C VAL A 42 -1.21 -12.69 -10.59
N GLY A 43 -1.63 -11.42 -10.51
CA GLY A 43 -2.03 -10.62 -11.66
C GLY A 43 -0.85 -10.18 -12.55
N ALA A 44 0.36 -10.02 -12.04
CA ALA A 44 1.49 -9.58 -12.86
C ALA A 44 2.00 -10.69 -13.79
N LYS A 45 2.01 -11.93 -13.30
CA LYS A 45 2.43 -13.12 -14.05
C LYS A 45 1.61 -14.36 -13.64
N PRO A 46 0.41 -14.56 -14.20
CA PRO A 46 -0.37 -15.79 -13.98
C PRO A 46 0.33 -17.02 -14.57
N SER A 47 1.26 -16.80 -15.50
CA SER A 47 2.13 -17.81 -16.09
C SER A 47 2.99 -18.57 -15.08
N LEU A 48 3.36 -17.93 -13.97
CA LEU A 48 4.08 -18.57 -12.87
C LEU A 48 3.27 -19.69 -12.21
N PHE A 49 1.94 -19.67 -12.36
CA PHE A 49 1.01 -20.63 -11.77
C PHE A 49 0.43 -21.62 -12.79
N GLY A 50 0.84 -21.54 -14.06
CA GLY A 50 0.40 -22.47 -15.11
C GLY A 50 -1.07 -22.29 -15.54
N TRP A 51 -1.67 -21.12 -15.29
CA TRP A 51 -3.05 -20.79 -15.68
C TRP A 51 -3.18 -20.26 -17.13
N ASP A 52 -2.14 -20.46 -17.96
CA ASP A 52 -1.96 -19.86 -19.29
C ASP A 52 -2.56 -20.66 -20.45
N ARG A 53 -3.89 -20.73 -20.59
CA ARG A 53 -4.48 -21.29 -21.83
C ARG A 53 -5.67 -20.57 -22.44
N SER A 54 -6.04 -19.37 -22.00
CA SER A 54 -7.15 -18.66 -22.65
C SER A 54 -6.89 -17.16 -22.81
N PRO A 55 -7.16 -16.55 -23.98
CA PRO A 55 -7.09 -15.10 -24.22
C PRO A 55 -7.88 -14.26 -23.20
N VAL A 56 -8.91 -14.84 -22.57
CA VAL A 56 -9.72 -14.20 -21.52
C VAL A 56 -8.90 -13.95 -20.24
N VAL A 57 -7.83 -14.73 -20.02
CA VAL A 57 -6.95 -14.60 -18.86
C VAL A 57 -6.23 -13.26 -18.87
N GLY A 58 -5.84 -12.71 -20.02
CA GLY A 58 -5.13 -11.43 -20.11
C GLY A 58 -5.94 -10.23 -19.57
N PHE A 59 -7.25 -10.19 -19.84
CA PHE A 59 -8.13 -9.14 -19.31
C PHE A 59 -8.30 -9.25 -17.79
N VAL A 60 -8.63 -10.46 -17.31
CA VAL A 60 -8.82 -10.73 -15.88
C VAL A 60 -7.52 -10.46 -15.12
N GLN A 61 -6.39 -10.81 -15.73
CA GLN A 61 -5.06 -10.58 -15.19
C GLN A 61 -4.81 -9.10 -14.87
N ILE A 62 -5.12 -8.19 -15.81
CA ILE A 62 -4.90 -6.75 -15.61
C ILE A 62 -5.78 -6.21 -14.49
N VAL A 63 -7.04 -6.64 -14.41
CA VAL A 63 -7.97 -6.21 -13.35
C VAL A 63 -7.51 -6.72 -11.98
N VAL A 64 -7.10 -7.99 -11.89
CA VAL A 64 -6.55 -8.58 -10.66
C VAL A 64 -5.25 -7.88 -10.24
N PHE A 65 -4.38 -7.57 -11.20
CA PHE A 65 -3.16 -6.80 -10.99
C PHE A 65 -3.45 -5.41 -10.41
N LEU A 66 -4.38 -4.65 -10.98
CA LEU A 66 -4.76 -3.33 -10.49
C LEU A 66 -5.43 -3.39 -9.12
N PHE A 67 -6.26 -4.41 -8.88
CA PHE A 67 -6.87 -4.62 -7.57
C PHE A 67 -5.82 -4.93 -6.49
N GLY A 68 -4.82 -5.76 -6.82
CA GLY A 68 -3.66 -5.98 -5.95
C GLY A 68 -2.91 -4.68 -5.66
N LEU A 69 -2.67 -3.85 -6.69
CA LEU A 69 -2.05 -2.53 -6.52
C LEU A 69 -2.87 -1.61 -5.61
N ALA A 70 -4.20 -1.63 -5.72
CA ALA A 70 -5.09 -0.86 -4.85
C ALA A 70 -4.95 -1.27 -3.38
N LEU A 71 -4.86 -2.57 -3.10
CA LEU A 71 -4.65 -3.09 -1.76
C LEU A 71 -3.28 -2.72 -1.21
N ILE A 72 -2.23 -2.72 -2.04
CA ILE A 72 -0.90 -2.22 -1.66
C ILE A 72 -0.98 -0.72 -1.31
N CYS A 73 -1.65 0.08 -2.13
CA CYS A 73 -1.87 1.50 -1.88
C CYS A 73 -2.59 1.73 -0.54
N LEU A 74 -3.66 0.98 -0.28
CA LEU A 74 -4.46 1.07 0.93
C LEU A 74 -3.68 0.60 2.18
N GLY A 75 -3.05 -0.57 2.11
CA GLY A 75 -2.25 -1.12 3.20
C GLY A 75 -1.05 -0.24 3.54
N GLY A 76 -0.34 0.26 2.53
CA GLY A 76 0.77 1.19 2.70
C GLY A 76 0.32 2.50 3.34
N HIS A 77 -0.81 3.07 2.88
CA HIS A 77 -1.34 4.31 3.46
C HIS A 77 -1.72 4.15 4.93
N LEU A 78 -2.42 3.07 5.28
CA LEU A 78 -2.77 2.75 6.67
C LEU A 78 -1.53 2.49 7.54
N GLY A 79 -0.52 1.80 7.00
CA GLY A 79 0.71 1.47 7.71
C GLY A 79 1.58 2.69 8.00
N LEU A 80 1.79 3.54 6.99
CA LEU A 80 2.49 4.79 7.17
C LEU A 80 1.69 5.74 8.07
N HIS A 81 0.37 5.81 7.94
CA HIS A 81 -0.47 6.62 8.84
C HIS A 81 -0.37 6.17 10.30
N ALA A 82 -0.26 4.86 10.56
CA ALA A 82 -0.05 4.35 11.92
C ALA A 82 1.31 4.74 12.50
N LEU A 83 2.33 4.95 11.65
CA LEU A 83 3.67 5.34 12.08
C LEU A 83 3.77 6.82 12.51
N TRP A 84 2.88 7.68 12.01
CA TRP A 84 2.77 9.10 12.42
C TRP A 84 1.96 9.29 13.71
N TRP A 85 1.64 8.22 14.46
CA TRP A 85 0.83 8.33 15.67
C TRP A 85 1.60 9.04 16.79
N GLY A 86 1.17 10.26 17.12
CA GLY A 86 1.77 11.09 18.18
C GLY A 86 2.81 12.11 17.70
N VAL A 87 2.98 12.29 16.39
CA VAL A 87 3.85 13.31 15.79
C VAL A 87 3.06 14.08 14.72
N GLU A 88 3.29 15.38 14.57
CA GLU A 88 2.65 16.16 13.51
C GLU A 88 3.10 15.69 12.13
N ARG A 89 2.14 15.55 11.20
CA ARG A 89 2.42 15.17 9.82
C ARG A 89 3.13 16.30 9.10
N THR A 90 4.21 15.96 8.40
CA THR A 90 4.89 16.94 7.54
C THR A 90 4.07 17.22 6.28
N ILE A 91 4.21 18.43 5.73
CA ILE A 91 3.62 18.82 4.44
C ILE A 91 4.05 17.82 3.34
N VAL A 92 5.30 17.34 3.41
CA VAL A 92 5.85 16.33 2.49
C VAL A 92 5.06 15.01 2.56
N SER A 93 4.68 14.57 3.76
CA SER A 93 3.86 13.37 3.94
C SER A 93 2.45 13.52 3.36
N ASP A 94 1.85 14.71 3.48
CA ASP A 94 0.53 14.96 2.89
C ASP A 94 0.59 15.05 1.36
N ILE A 95 1.63 15.66 0.81
CA ILE A 95 1.91 15.62 -0.64
C ILE A 95 2.13 14.18 -1.09
N GLY A 96 2.90 13.39 -0.35
CA GLY A 96 3.15 11.97 -0.64
C GLY A 96 1.86 11.16 -0.75
N SER A 97 0.91 11.36 0.17
CA SER A 97 -0.39 10.68 0.13
C SER A 97 -1.22 11.02 -1.12
N ARG A 98 -1.18 12.28 -1.56
CA ARG A 98 -1.83 12.71 -2.81
C ARG A 98 -1.13 12.12 -4.03
N LEU A 99 0.20 12.06 -4.00
CA LEU A 99 1.01 11.49 -5.07
C LEU A 99 0.75 9.99 -5.24
N VAL A 100 0.60 9.24 -4.14
CA VAL A 100 0.17 7.83 -4.19
C VAL A 100 -1.20 7.69 -4.85
N ALA A 101 -2.17 8.53 -4.46
CA ALA A 101 -3.51 8.48 -5.03
C ALA A 101 -3.52 8.80 -6.53
N THR A 102 -2.82 9.84 -6.96
CA THR A 102 -2.75 10.21 -8.39
C THR A 102 -1.97 9.17 -9.20
N GLY A 103 -0.89 8.63 -8.66
CA GLY A 103 -0.13 7.54 -9.29
C GLY A 103 -0.98 6.28 -9.49
N TYR A 104 -1.80 5.91 -8.51
CA TYR A 104 -2.74 4.80 -8.64
C TYR A 104 -3.79 5.06 -9.73
N VAL A 105 -4.40 6.25 -9.75
CA VAL A 105 -5.35 6.64 -10.80
C VAL A 105 -4.70 6.55 -12.18
N PHE A 106 -3.47 7.06 -12.33
CA PHE A 106 -2.71 6.98 -13.57
C PHE A 106 -2.47 5.52 -13.99
N SER A 107 -2.06 4.65 -13.07
CA SER A 107 -1.89 3.22 -13.34
C SER A 107 -3.19 2.54 -13.75
N VAL A 108 -4.34 2.92 -13.18
CA VAL A 108 -5.65 2.36 -13.57
C VAL A 108 -6.03 2.77 -14.99
N PHE A 109 -5.89 4.04 -15.34
CA PHE A 109 -6.21 4.52 -16.70
C PHE A 109 -5.26 3.96 -17.74
N ALA A 110 -3.96 3.90 -17.44
CA ALA A 110 -2.99 3.25 -18.31
C ALA A 110 -3.30 1.76 -18.45
N GLY A 111 -3.53 1.06 -17.33
CA GLY A 111 -3.79 -0.38 -17.32
C GLY A 111 -5.10 -0.77 -17.99
N LEU A 112 -6.14 0.06 -17.97
CA LEU A 112 -7.44 -0.22 -18.59
C LEU A 112 -7.65 0.52 -19.91
N ALA A 113 -6.59 1.05 -20.53
CA ALA A 113 -6.68 1.85 -21.77
C ALA A 113 -7.44 1.12 -22.91
N ASP A 114 -7.24 -0.20 -23.04
CA ASP A 114 -7.94 -1.02 -24.02
C ASP A 114 -9.45 -1.13 -23.73
N ILE A 115 -9.85 -1.16 -22.45
CA ILE A 115 -11.27 -1.20 -22.03
C ILE A 115 -11.96 0.12 -22.35
N PHE A 116 -11.24 1.24 -22.16
CA PHE A 116 -11.75 2.57 -22.48
C PHE A 116 -11.78 2.86 -24.00
N GLY A 117 -11.40 1.91 -24.85
CA GLY A 117 -11.44 2.07 -26.30
C GLY A 117 -10.34 2.97 -26.86
N MET A 118 -9.33 3.31 -26.05
CA MET A 118 -8.13 4.07 -26.45
C MET A 118 -6.97 3.15 -26.84
N GLY A 119 -7.16 1.83 -26.72
CA GLY A 119 -6.21 0.79 -27.10
C GLY A 119 -6.07 0.58 -28.60
N SER A 120 -4.89 0.16 -29.04
CA SER A 120 -4.56 -0.01 -30.47
C SER A 120 -5.09 -1.31 -31.11
N HIS A 121 -5.72 -2.20 -30.34
CA HIS A 121 -6.24 -3.49 -30.83
C HIS A 121 -7.71 -3.70 -30.41
N PRO A 122 -8.69 -3.20 -31.17
CA PRO A 122 -10.08 -3.62 -31.01
C PRO A 122 -10.23 -5.12 -31.36
N PHE A 123 -11.16 -5.81 -30.70
CA PHE A 123 -11.59 -7.20 -31.00
C PHE A 123 -11.60 -7.44 -32.54
N PRO A 124 -10.90 -8.46 -33.09
CA PRO A 124 -10.81 -9.85 -32.63
C PRO A 124 -9.37 -10.39 -32.51
N GLN A 125 -8.36 -9.53 -32.35
CA GLN A 125 -6.98 -9.98 -32.08
C GLN A 125 -6.76 -10.22 -30.59
N ILE A 126 -5.87 -11.18 -30.29
CA ILE A 126 -5.55 -11.65 -28.93
C ILE A 126 -5.23 -10.42 -28.06
N PRO A 127 -5.98 -10.14 -26.98
CA PRO A 127 -5.73 -8.99 -26.12
C PRO A 127 -4.31 -9.07 -25.56
N TYR A 128 -3.42 -8.24 -26.11
CA TYR A 128 -2.02 -8.20 -25.73
C TYR A 128 -1.78 -6.92 -24.96
N PHE A 129 -1.25 -7.05 -23.74
CA PHE A 129 -0.87 -5.92 -22.93
C PHE A 129 0.18 -5.10 -23.67
N GLY A 130 -0.22 -3.94 -24.20
CA GLY A 130 0.63 -3.14 -25.07
C GLY A 130 1.87 -2.63 -24.33
N ALA A 131 3.01 -2.52 -25.01
CA ALA A 131 4.23 -1.97 -24.40
C ALA A 131 3.99 -0.56 -23.81
N TRP A 132 3.13 0.24 -24.44
CA TRP A 132 2.72 1.56 -23.97
C TRP A 132 1.82 1.51 -22.74
N GLN A 133 0.92 0.54 -22.67
CA GLN A 133 0.06 0.28 -21.51
C GLN A 133 0.91 -0.10 -20.30
N ALA A 134 1.86 -1.02 -20.51
CA ALA A 134 2.84 -1.44 -19.51
C ALA A 134 3.72 -0.28 -19.05
N ALA A 135 4.23 0.53 -19.99
CA ALA A 135 5.02 1.71 -19.67
C ALA A 135 4.22 2.72 -18.83
N GLY A 136 2.96 2.99 -19.18
CA GLY A 136 2.09 3.89 -18.42
C GLY A 136 1.82 3.38 -17.00
N VAL A 137 1.53 2.08 -16.85
CA VAL A 137 1.37 1.45 -15.54
C VAL A 137 2.64 1.57 -14.70
N LEU A 138 3.81 1.33 -15.31
CA LEU A 138 5.12 1.38 -14.66
C LEU A 138 5.47 2.80 -14.20
N ILE A 139 5.14 3.82 -15.00
CA ILE A 139 5.25 5.22 -14.60
C ILE A 139 4.35 5.51 -13.38
N GLY A 140 3.10 5.07 -13.40
CA GLY A 140 2.18 5.24 -12.28
C GLY A 140 2.68 4.55 -11.00
N GLN A 141 3.28 3.36 -11.13
CA GLN A 141 3.94 2.67 -10.02
C GLN A 141 5.16 3.44 -9.49
N GLY A 142 5.94 4.07 -10.36
CA GLY A 142 7.04 4.96 -9.97
C GLY A 142 6.54 6.16 -9.16
N ILE A 143 5.42 6.76 -9.57
CA ILE A 143 4.75 7.86 -8.84
C ILE A 143 4.27 7.38 -7.47
N ILE A 144 3.65 6.20 -7.39
CA ILE A 144 3.21 5.59 -6.12
C ILE A 144 4.40 5.34 -5.20
N ALA A 145 5.49 4.77 -5.71
CA ALA A 145 6.70 4.49 -4.94
C ALA A 145 7.33 5.79 -4.39
N LEU A 146 7.39 6.84 -5.21
CA LEU A 146 7.86 8.16 -4.78
C LEU A 146 6.94 8.76 -3.71
N GLY A 147 5.62 8.63 -3.88
CA GLY A 147 4.65 9.11 -2.89
C GLY A 147 4.79 8.41 -1.54
N PHE A 148 5.01 7.09 -1.55
CA PHE A 148 5.30 6.33 -0.33
C PHE A 148 6.63 6.73 0.30
N LEU A 149 7.68 6.93 -0.50
CA LEU A 149 8.98 7.40 -0.01
C LEU A 149 8.88 8.74 0.72
N MET A 150 8.09 9.68 0.18
CA MET A 150 7.84 10.99 0.80
C MET A 150 7.05 10.90 2.11
N MET A 151 6.27 9.84 2.29
CA MET A 151 5.42 9.63 3.46
C MET A 151 6.17 8.97 4.63
N ILE A 152 7.39 8.47 4.38
CA ILE A 152 8.23 7.85 5.41
C ILE A 152 8.73 8.94 6.37
N PRO A 153 8.51 8.80 7.69
CA PRO A 153 9.08 9.70 8.67
C PRO A 153 10.59 9.44 8.80
N PHE A 154 11.41 10.34 8.25
CA PHE A 154 12.84 10.38 8.55
C PHE A 154 13.01 10.82 10.00
N ARG A 155 13.49 9.89 10.83
CA ARG A 155 13.71 10.09 12.27
C ARG A 155 14.53 11.37 12.49
N HIS A 156 13.96 12.35 13.19
CA HIS A 156 14.77 13.30 13.93
C HIS A 156 15.29 12.53 15.15
N ASP A 157 16.57 12.16 15.11
CA ASP A 157 17.25 11.61 16.27
C ASP A 157 17.10 12.60 17.44
N ARG A 158 16.37 12.18 18.47
CA ARG A 158 16.40 12.81 19.79
C ARG A 158 17.69 12.36 20.49
N SER A 159 18.82 12.80 19.96
CA SER A 159 20.15 12.56 20.49
C SER A 159 20.80 13.91 20.78
N ALA A 160 20.53 14.47 21.96
CA ALA A 160 21.39 15.39 22.73
C ALA A 160 20.50 16.27 23.63
N ASN A 161 20.11 15.73 24.79
CA ASN A 161 19.89 16.48 26.03
C ASN A 161 19.88 15.45 27.16
N LEU A 162 21.07 14.93 27.44
CA LEU A 162 21.49 14.49 28.76
C LEU A 162 22.44 15.55 29.30
#